data_AF-A0AB33IGI2-F1
#
_entry.id   AF-A0AB33IGI2-F1
#
_cell.length_a   1.000
_cell.length_b   1.000
_cell.length_c   1.000
_cell.angle_alpha   90.00
_cell.angle_beta   90.00
_cell.angle_gamma   90.00
#
_symmetry.space_group_name_H-M   'P 1'
#
loop_
_entity.id
_entity.type
_entity.pdbx_description
1 polymer ?
#
loop_
_entity_poly.entity_id
_entity_poly.type
_entity_poly.pdbx_seq_one_letter_code
_entity_poly.pdbx_strand_id
1 'polypeptide(L)'
;MSDVPFDIDDDAAASRARQAADPESNVGGIAADRLRSIIERVERLEEERKALAGDIKDIFSEAKSAGFDVATIKQILRLRKKEPSEIEEQETLLDIYKRALGM
;
A
#
# COMPACT_ATOMS: atom_id res chain seq x y z
N MET A 1 -12.10 -46.12 -70.51
CA MET A 1 -11.13 -47.14 -70.10
C MET A 1 -9.76 -46.50 -70.16
N SER A 2 -9.29 -45.99 -69.02
CA SER A 2 -7.90 -45.64 -68.74
C SER A 2 -7.83 -45.22 -67.28
N ASP A 3 -7.34 -46.18 -66.49
CA ASP A 3 -7.09 -46.15 -65.06
C ASP A 3 -5.94 -45.19 -64.65
N VAL A 4 -6.18 -44.49 -63.52
CA VAL A 4 -5.34 -44.19 -62.31
C VAL A 4 -3.85 -43.82 -62.50
N PRO A 5 -3.32 -42.75 -61.86
CA PRO A 5 -2.75 -42.91 -60.51
C PRO A 5 -3.10 -41.82 -59.47
N PHE A 6 -3.16 -42.33 -58.25
CA PHE A 6 -3.16 -41.68 -56.94
C PHE A 6 -1.79 -41.05 -56.67
N ASP A 7 -1.74 -39.72 -56.49
CA ASP A 7 -0.61 -39.04 -55.86
C ASP A 7 -1.04 -38.49 -54.50
N ILE A 8 -0.61 -39.20 -53.47
CA ILE A 8 -0.32 -38.66 -52.14
C ILE A 8 0.89 -37.75 -52.34
N ASP A 9 0.72 -36.46 -52.10
CA ASP A 9 1.74 -35.47 -51.73
C ASP A 9 0.93 -34.16 -51.53
N ASP A 10 1.05 -33.34 -50.49
CA ASP A 10 1.94 -33.29 -49.36
C ASP A 10 1.27 -32.29 -48.41
N ASP A 11 1.23 -32.64 -47.14
CA ASP A 11 0.59 -31.95 -46.01
C ASP A 11 1.42 -30.70 -45.62
N ALA A 12 1.62 -29.78 -46.58
CA ALA A 12 2.62 -28.73 -46.48
C ALA A 12 2.08 -27.29 -46.72
N ALA A 13 0.77 -27.11 -46.83
CA ALA A 13 0.15 -25.79 -46.96
C ALA A 13 -0.68 -25.33 -45.74
N ALA A 14 -0.78 -26.16 -44.69
CA ALA A 14 -1.58 -25.86 -43.49
C ALA A 14 -0.76 -25.37 -42.26
N SER A 15 0.57 -25.23 -42.40
CA SER A 15 1.47 -25.01 -41.24
C SER A 15 2.43 -23.82 -41.34
N ARG A 16 2.36 -22.96 -42.37
CA ARG A 16 3.16 -21.73 -42.41
C ARG A 16 2.29 -20.48 -42.24
N ALA A 17 2.58 -19.77 -41.16
CA ALA A 17 2.17 -18.40 -40.82
C ALA A 17 0.83 -18.21 -40.08
N ARG A 18 0.48 -19.12 -39.17
CA ARG A 18 -0.22 -18.79 -37.91
C ARG A 18 0.69 -17.97 -36.96
N GLN A 19 1.43 -17.00 -37.48
CA GLN A 19 2.33 -16.18 -36.67
C GLN A 19 2.56 -14.80 -37.30
N ALA A 20 1.49 -14.05 -37.49
CA ALA A 20 1.56 -12.62 -37.25
C ALA A 20 1.01 -12.41 -35.83
N ALA A 21 1.89 -12.64 -34.85
CA ALA A 21 1.61 -12.24 -33.48
C ALA A 21 1.36 -10.73 -33.50
N ASP A 22 0.26 -10.32 -32.86
CA ASP A 22 -0.17 -8.93 -32.73
C ASP A 22 1.02 -8.02 -32.39
N PRO A 23 1.45 -7.13 -33.32
CA PRO A 23 2.41 -6.12 -32.96
C PRO A 23 1.64 -5.05 -32.18
N GLU A 24 2.02 -4.88 -30.92
CA GLU A 24 1.78 -3.66 -30.14
C GLU A 24 0.44 -3.55 -29.42
N SER A 25 0.26 -4.36 -28.38
CA SER A 25 -0.26 -3.76 -27.14
C SER A 25 0.82 -2.83 -26.57
N ASN A 26 0.85 -1.57 -27.02
CA ASN A 26 1.61 -0.44 -26.44
C ASN A 26 1.27 -0.16 -24.95
N VAL A 27 0.44 -1.02 -24.34
CA VAL A 27 0.11 -1.09 -22.92
C VAL A 27 1.31 -1.57 -22.08
N GLY A 28 2.29 -2.26 -22.66
CA GLY A 28 3.37 -2.91 -21.91
C GLY A 28 4.61 -2.05 -21.60
N GLY A 29 4.87 -0.96 -22.35
CA GLY A 29 6.09 -0.15 -22.19
C GLY A 29 5.91 1.04 -21.25
N ILE A 30 5.26 2.09 -21.74
CA ILE A 30 5.09 3.36 -21.00
C ILE A 30 4.27 3.17 -19.72
N ALA A 31 3.22 2.34 -19.75
CA ALA A 31 2.41 2.09 -18.56
C ALA A 31 3.15 1.24 -17.52
N ALA A 32 4.01 0.31 -17.95
CA ALA A 32 4.86 -0.46 -17.04
C ALA A 32 5.95 0.40 -16.41
N ASP A 33 6.55 1.32 -17.16
CA ASP A 33 7.56 2.25 -16.63
C ASP A 33 6.96 3.21 -15.60
N ARG A 34 5.74 3.73 -15.86
CA ARG A 34 5.01 4.55 -14.88
C ARG A 34 4.65 3.75 -13.63
N LEU A 35 4.18 2.51 -13.79
CA LEU A 35 3.86 1.64 -12.66
C LEU A 35 5.10 1.34 -11.82
N ARG A 36 6.23 1.00 -12.46
CA ARG A 36 7.53 0.79 -11.79
C ARG A 36 7.94 2.01 -10.98
N SER A 37 7.88 3.20 -11.59
CA SER A 37 8.22 4.45 -10.89
C SER A 37 7.32 4.71 -9.67
N ILE A 38 6.02 4.41 -9.75
CA ILE A 38 5.11 4.53 -8.61
C ILE A 38 5.51 3.55 -7.51
N ILE A 39 5.78 2.29 -7.84
CA ILE A 39 6.17 1.25 -6.88
C ILE A 39 7.48 1.64 -6.17
N GLU A 40 8.53 1.97 -6.91
CA GLU A 40 9.83 2.34 -6.34
C GLU A 40 9.72 3.53 -5.38
N ARG A 41 8.89 4.53 -5.74
CA ARG A 41 8.64 5.69 -4.87
C ARG A 41 7.92 5.31 -3.58
N VAL A 42 6.96 4.39 -3.66
CA VAL A 42 6.23 3.89 -2.49
C VAL A 42 7.14 3.04 -1.60
N GLU A 43 7.93 2.12 -2.17
CA GLU A 43 8.87 1.27 -1.43
C GLU A 43 9.89 2.10 -0.65
N ARG A 44 10.45 3.14 -1.26
CA ARG A 44 11.33 4.08 -0.55
C ARG A 44 10.63 4.77 0.63
N LEU A 45 9.39 5.24 0.45
CA LEU A 45 8.62 5.86 1.53
C LEU A 45 8.23 4.86 2.63
N GLU A 46 8.01 3.59 2.27
CA GLU A 46 7.77 2.50 3.22
C GLU A 46 9.01 2.23 4.09
N GLU A 47 10.20 2.20 3.48
CA GLU A 47 11.47 2.08 4.19
C GLU A 47 11.73 3.26 5.13
N GLU A 48 11.55 4.49 4.64
CA GLU A 48 11.65 5.71 5.45
C GLU A 48 10.67 5.67 6.64
N ARG A 49 9.41 5.29 6.40
CA ARG A 49 8.42 5.16 7.48
C ARG A 49 8.81 4.10 8.51
N LYS A 50 9.39 2.97 8.06
CA LYS A 50 9.85 1.91 8.96
C LYS A 50 11.02 2.38 9.82
N ALA A 51 11.97 3.13 9.25
CA ALA A 51 13.07 3.74 10.00
C ALA A 51 12.54 4.71 11.07
N LEU A 52 11.67 5.65 10.68
CA LEU A 52 11.03 6.59 11.60
C LEU A 52 10.22 5.90 12.70
N ALA A 53 9.53 4.81 12.37
CA ALA A 53 8.81 4.01 13.37
C ALA A 53 9.76 3.34 14.38
N GLY A 54 10.96 2.95 13.93
CA GLY A 54 12.05 2.49 14.80
C GLY A 54 12.49 3.59 15.77
N ASP A 55 12.83 4.77 15.25
CA ASP A 55 13.26 5.91 16.06
C ASP A 55 12.21 6.30 17.12
N ILE A 56 10.94 6.34 16.74
CA ILE A 56 9.82 6.61 17.67
C ILE A 56 9.76 5.56 18.78
N LYS A 57 10.00 4.28 18.46
CA LYS A 57 9.99 3.19 19.43
C LYS A 57 11.15 3.33 20.42
N ASP A 58 12.32 3.74 19.95
CA ASP A 58 13.50 3.96 20.78
C ASP A 58 13.27 5.12 21.75
N ILE A 59 12.66 6.23 21.30
CA ILE A 59 12.25 7.34 22.17
C ILE A 59 11.26 6.89 23.25
N PHE A 60 10.27 6.06 22.90
CA PHE A 60 9.36 5.52 23.92
C PHE A 60 10.06 4.58 24.90
N SER A 61 11.09 3.86 24.46
CA SER A 61 11.89 2.98 25.31
C SER A 61 12.79 3.78 26.27
N GLU A 62 13.34 4.90 25.79
CA GLU A 62 14.05 5.86 26.62
C GLU A 62 13.12 6.49 27.68
N ALA A 63 11.95 6.97 27.27
CA ALA A 63 10.94 7.52 28.18
C ALA A 63 10.56 6.51 29.28
N LYS A 64 10.39 5.24 28.93
CA LYS A 64 10.12 4.17 29.89
C LYS A 64 11.29 3.97 30.86
N SER A 65 12.53 3.97 30.36
CA SER A 65 13.75 3.83 31.18
C SER A 65 13.95 5.02 32.12
N ALA A 66 13.51 6.22 31.71
CA ALA A 66 13.48 7.42 32.53
C ALA A 66 12.33 7.44 33.57
N GLY A 67 11.46 6.42 33.58
CA GLY A 67 10.38 6.28 34.57
C GLY A 67 9.03 6.88 34.16
N PHE A 68 8.87 7.33 32.91
CA PHE A 68 7.59 7.85 32.42
C PHE A 68 6.65 6.72 31.97
N ASP A 69 5.35 6.92 32.18
CA ASP A 69 4.33 6.04 31.62
C ASP A 69 4.08 6.34 30.13
N VAL A 70 4.51 5.40 29.28
CA VAL A 70 4.37 5.47 27.83
C VAL A 70 2.90 5.51 27.39
N ALA A 71 1.98 4.89 28.14
CA ALA A 71 0.56 4.90 27.79
C ALA A 71 -0.03 6.31 27.90
N THR A 72 0.27 7.00 29.01
CA THR A 72 -0.11 8.39 29.25
C THR A 72 0.51 9.32 28.21
N ILE A 73 1.80 9.17 27.88
CA ILE A 73 2.43 9.97 26.81
C ILE A 73 1.69 9.80 25.48
N LYS A 74 1.35 8.56 25.09
CA LYS A 74 0.58 8.31 23.86
C LYS A 74 -0.81 8.94 23.91
N GLN A 75 -1.47 8.97 25.07
CA GLN A 75 -2.74 9.67 25.24
C GLN A 75 -2.57 11.17 25.03
N ILE A 76 -1.55 11.79 25.63
CA ILE A 76 -1.22 13.20 25.43
C ILE A 76 -0.96 13.49 23.94
N LEU A 77 -0.18 12.65 23.24
CA LEU A 77 0.07 12.82 21.81
C LEU A 77 -1.21 12.74 20.97
N ARG A 78 -2.20 11.92 21.35
CA ARG A 78 -3.50 11.87 20.68
C ARG A 78 -4.32 13.13 20.95
N LEU A 79 -4.34 13.60 22.20
CA LEU A 79 -5.03 14.84 22.57
C LEU A 79 -4.45 16.03 21.80
N ARG A 80 -3.12 16.12 21.71
CA ARG A 80 -2.42 17.20 20.97
C ARG A 80 -2.69 17.22 19.45
N LYS A 81 -3.30 16.18 18.89
CA LYS A 81 -3.72 16.13 17.48
C LYS A 81 -5.14 16.64 17.26
N LYS A 82 -5.92 16.85 18.33
CA LYS A 82 -7.28 17.39 18.25
C LYS A 82 -7.25 18.91 18.24
N GLU A 83 -8.29 19.51 17.69
CA GLU A 83 -8.50 20.95 17.77
C GLU A 83 -8.76 21.38 19.22
N PRO A 84 -8.23 22.54 19.68
CA PRO A 84 -8.39 22.98 21.06
C PRO A 84 -9.85 23.06 21.52
N SER A 85 -10.76 23.49 20.63
CA SER A 85 -12.19 23.58 20.93
C SER A 85 -12.85 22.21 21.15
N GLU A 86 -12.45 21.18 20.39
CA GLU A 86 -12.96 19.82 20.57
C GLU A 86 -12.52 19.22 21.92
N ILE A 87 -11.32 19.58 22.38
CA ILE A 87 -10.79 19.15 23.68
C ILE A 87 -11.61 19.81 24.79
N GLU A 88 -11.80 21.13 24.71
CA GLU A 88 -12.56 21.90 25.71
C GLU A 88 -14.02 21.44 25.83
N GLU A 89 -14.68 21.17 24.70
CA GLU A 89 -16.04 20.63 24.68
C GLU A 89 -16.10 19.25 25.36
N GLN A 90 -15.17 18.35 25.02
CA GLN A 90 -15.09 17.01 25.63
C GLN A 90 -14.81 17.08 27.13
N GLU A 91 -13.91 17.95 27.57
CA GLU A 91 -13.60 18.16 28.98
C GLU A 91 -14.80 18.70 29.75
N THR A 92 -15.51 19.68 29.18
CA THR A 92 -16.74 20.23 29.76
C THR A 92 -17.82 19.16 29.94
N LEU A 93 -18.07 18.35 28.91
CA LEU A 93 -19.05 17.26 28.98
C LEU A 93 -18.64 16.20 30.00
N LEU A 94 -17.36 15.82 30.03
CA LEU A 94 -16.84 14.84 30.97
C LEU A 94 -17.02 15.31 32.42
N ASP A 95 -16.75 16.58 32.68
CA ASP A 95 -16.89 17.22 33.99
C ASP A 95 -18.37 17.27 34.44
N ILE A 96 -19.30 17.63 33.54
CA ILE A 96 -20.74 17.55 33.81
C ILE A 96 -21.15 16.13 34.21
N TYR A 97 -20.71 15.12 33.45
CA TYR A 97 -21.07 13.73 33.73
C TYR A 97 -20.45 13.22 35.03
N LYS A 98 -19.20 13.58 35.34
CA LYS A 98 -18.58 13.23 36.63
C LYS A 98 -19.35 13.80 37.80
N ARG A 99 -19.73 15.07 37.74
CA ARG A 99 -20.57 15.70 38.77
C ARG A 99 -21.91 15.00 38.95
N ALA A 100 -22.57 14.63 37.84
CA ALA A 100 -23.84 13.90 37.88
C ALA A 100 -23.69 12.51 38.52
N LEU A 101 -22.52 11.88 38.39
CA LEU A 101 -22.20 10.58 38.98
C LEU A 101 -21.58 10.68 40.40
N GLY A 102 -21.32 11.89 40.90
CA GLY A 102 -20.66 12.13 42.19
C GLY A 102 -19.18 11.73 42.22
N MET A 103 -18.50 11.79 41.07
CA MET A 103 -17.06 11.53 40.91
C MET A 103 -16.21 12.81 40.94
#